data_AF-A0A218PR66-F1
#
_entry.id   AF-A0A218PR66-F1
#
_cell.length_a   1.000
_cell.length_b   1.000
_cell.length_c   1.000
_cell.angle_alpha   90.00
_cell.angle_beta   90.00
_cell.angle_gamma   90.00
#
_symmetry.space_group_name_H-M   'P 1'
#
loop_
_entity.id
_entity.type
_entity.pdbx_description
1 polymer ?
#
loop_
_entity_poly.entity_id
_entity_poly.type
_entity_poly.pdbx_seq_one_letter_code
_entity_poly.pdbx_strand_id
1 'polypeptide(L)'
;MDYNRVFAVGASAGGIEALLTIVQQLPADFAAPILIVVHISPDSPGYLPDILAHNGRLPATNGIDGTVIENGRIYFAPPDRHLLVDKHGKLQTLRGPHENCSRPAIDPLFRSVALGFGERSVGVVLSGGLNDGSAGLRAVKLCGGTTVIQDPSDAIFDSMPLNAMRNTTIDYCLPASEIGSQLSKLAQQRPAKKPASIPPTTRQQIAREVAKIRHRARRLDSAGDRRRRMTGATVID
;
A
#
# COMPACT_ATOMS: atom_id res chain seq x y z
N MET A 1 -16.23 8.47 8.23
CA MET A 1 -16.12 7.16 7.56
C MET A 1 -15.67 6.12 8.57
N ASP A 2 -16.41 5.04 8.73
CA ASP A 2 -16.08 3.95 9.64
C ASP A 2 -15.80 2.69 8.83
N TYR A 3 -14.52 2.45 8.50
CA TYR A 3 -14.10 1.24 7.80
C TYR A 3 -13.95 0.10 8.80
N ASN A 4 -14.38 -1.12 8.45
CA ASN A 4 -14.05 -2.31 9.24
C ASN A 4 -12.57 -2.63 9.13
N ARG A 5 -12.05 -2.59 7.89
CA ARG A 5 -10.65 -2.82 7.53
C ARG A 5 -10.20 -1.86 6.43
N VAL A 6 -8.88 -1.65 6.35
CA VAL A 6 -8.22 -1.02 5.19
C VAL A 6 -7.06 -1.92 4.79
N PHE A 7 -7.07 -2.35 3.53
CA PHE A 7 -6.06 -3.26 2.99
C PHE A 7 -4.96 -2.48 2.28
N ALA A 8 -3.71 -2.79 2.59
CA ALA A 8 -2.53 -2.29 1.92
C ALA A 8 -1.79 -3.48 1.31
N VAL A 9 -1.64 -3.49 -0.01
CA VAL A 9 -1.02 -4.59 -0.76
C VAL A 9 0.25 -4.08 -1.44
N GLY A 10 1.33 -4.85 -1.31
CA GLY A 10 2.63 -4.53 -1.90
C GLY A 10 3.10 -5.68 -2.77
N ALA A 11 3.55 -5.37 -3.98
CA ALA A 11 3.97 -6.35 -4.97
C ALA A 11 5.12 -5.82 -5.85
N SER A 12 5.92 -6.71 -6.42
CA SER A 12 6.99 -6.35 -7.36
C SER A 12 7.09 -7.40 -8.47
N ALA A 13 8.29 -7.93 -8.74
CA ALA A 13 8.50 -8.97 -9.74
C ALA A 13 7.61 -10.21 -9.49
N GLY A 14 6.87 -10.63 -10.51
CA GLY A 14 5.89 -11.73 -10.43
C GLY A 14 4.64 -11.43 -9.58
N GLY A 15 4.49 -10.19 -9.12
CA GLY A 15 3.39 -9.79 -8.25
C GLY A 15 2.09 -9.47 -8.99
N ILE A 16 2.14 -9.20 -10.30
CA ILE A 16 0.95 -8.91 -11.10
C ILE A 16 0.11 -10.18 -11.27
N GLU A 17 0.74 -11.32 -11.48
CA GLU A 17 0.11 -12.64 -11.60
C GLU A 17 -0.61 -13.02 -10.29
N ALA A 18 0.04 -12.79 -9.16
CA ALA A 18 -0.56 -12.96 -7.85
C ALA A 18 -1.76 -12.01 -7.64
N LEU A 19 -1.63 -10.75 -8.03
CA LEU A 19 -2.72 -9.78 -7.95
C LEU A 19 -3.93 -10.16 -8.82
N LEU A 20 -3.71 -10.62 -10.05
CA LEU A 20 -4.77 -11.10 -10.94
C LEU A 20 -5.53 -12.27 -10.31
N THR A 21 -4.79 -13.24 -9.76
CA THR A 21 -5.37 -14.38 -9.04
C THR A 21 -6.22 -13.94 -7.86
N ILE A 22 -5.76 -12.94 -7.10
CA ILE A 22 -6.46 -12.40 -5.93
C ILE A 22 -7.75 -11.67 -6.33
N VAL A 23 -7.70 -10.75 -7.31
CA VAL A 23 -8.87 -9.90 -7.65
C VAL A 23 -10.02 -10.70 -8.26
N GLN A 24 -9.74 -11.82 -8.92
CA GLN A 24 -10.76 -12.75 -9.42
C GLN A 24 -11.59 -13.39 -8.29
N GLN A 25 -11.01 -13.54 -7.10
CA GLN A 25 -11.68 -14.12 -5.94
C GLN A 25 -12.49 -13.08 -5.14
N LEU A 26 -12.26 -11.79 -5.35
CA LEU A 26 -12.94 -10.75 -4.58
C LEU A 26 -14.41 -10.62 -5.02
N PRO A 27 -15.36 -10.60 -4.08
CA PRO A 27 -16.77 -10.40 -4.40
C PRO A 27 -17.03 -8.93 -4.76
N ALA A 28 -18.11 -8.66 -5.52
CA ALA A 28 -18.45 -7.31 -5.96
C ALA A 28 -18.83 -6.36 -4.80
N ASP A 29 -19.29 -6.93 -3.68
CA ASP A 29 -19.70 -6.23 -2.45
C ASP A 29 -18.59 -6.19 -1.38
N PHE A 30 -17.32 -6.35 -1.78
CA PHE A 30 -16.17 -6.34 -0.86
C PHE A 30 -16.19 -5.11 0.07
N ALA A 31 -16.37 -5.34 1.37
CA ALA A 31 -16.74 -4.29 2.34
C ALA A 31 -15.54 -3.46 2.89
N ALA A 32 -14.53 -3.20 2.08
CA ALA A 32 -13.36 -2.41 2.48
C ALA A 32 -12.61 -1.79 1.28
N PRO A 33 -11.85 -0.70 1.48
CA PRO A 33 -10.91 -0.19 0.48
C PRO A 33 -9.64 -1.05 0.40
N ILE A 34 -9.09 -1.17 -0.81
CA ILE A 34 -7.81 -1.83 -1.09
C ILE A 34 -6.86 -0.81 -1.72
N LEU A 35 -5.69 -0.62 -1.11
CA LEU A 35 -4.65 0.27 -1.58
C LEU A 35 -3.46 -0.58 -2.04
N ILE A 36 -2.98 -0.39 -3.27
CA ILE A 36 -1.98 -1.26 -3.88
C ILE A 36 -0.77 -0.44 -4.33
N VAL A 37 0.42 -0.91 -3.96
CA VAL A 37 1.69 -0.48 -4.55
C VAL A 37 2.27 -1.65 -5.34
N VAL A 38 2.55 -1.40 -6.61
CA VAL A 38 3.37 -2.29 -7.46
C VAL A 38 4.62 -1.52 -7.85
N HIS A 39 5.80 -2.12 -7.71
CA HIS A 39 7.02 -1.53 -8.27
C HIS A 39 6.95 -1.47 -9.79
N ILE A 40 6.88 -0.26 -10.34
CA ILE A 40 6.77 0.01 -11.77
C ILE A 40 7.72 1.14 -12.15
N SER A 41 8.11 1.18 -13.43
CA SER A 41 8.88 2.28 -13.99
C SER A 41 8.14 3.62 -13.81
N PRO A 42 8.85 4.74 -13.54
CA PRO A 42 8.25 6.07 -13.57
C PRO A 42 7.64 6.44 -14.93
N ASP A 43 8.12 5.83 -16.02
CA ASP A 43 7.59 6.02 -17.39
C ASP A 43 6.45 5.03 -17.73
N SER A 44 6.01 4.23 -16.75
CA SER A 44 4.87 3.34 -16.93
C SER A 44 3.63 4.14 -17.30
N PRO A 45 2.83 3.69 -18.29
CA PRO A 45 1.61 4.38 -18.67
C PRO A 45 0.51 4.31 -17.59
N GLY A 46 0.68 3.49 -16.54
CA GLY A 46 -0.23 3.46 -15.40
C GLY A 46 -1.54 2.69 -15.63
N TYR A 47 -1.56 1.75 -16.59
CA TYR A 47 -2.74 0.94 -16.94
C TYR A 47 -3.02 -0.26 -16.01
N LEU A 48 -2.24 -0.47 -14.95
CA LEU A 48 -2.49 -1.56 -14.00
C LEU A 48 -3.92 -1.58 -13.42
N PRO A 49 -4.54 -0.43 -13.07
CA PRO A 49 -5.92 -0.43 -12.63
C PRO A 49 -6.88 -1.01 -13.67
N ASP A 50 -6.73 -0.65 -14.94
CA ASP A 50 -7.60 -1.13 -16.02
C ASP A 50 -7.47 -2.65 -16.20
N ILE A 51 -6.23 -3.16 -16.14
CA ILE A 51 -5.95 -4.59 -16.23
C ILE A 51 -6.66 -5.35 -15.10
N LEU A 52 -6.54 -4.88 -13.84
CA LEU A 52 -7.15 -5.56 -12.71
C LEU A 52 -8.67 -5.38 -12.66
N ALA A 53 -9.20 -4.21 -13.05
CA ALA A 53 -10.64 -3.98 -13.14
C ALA A 53 -11.30 -4.89 -14.18
N HIS A 54 -10.61 -5.18 -15.29
CA HIS A 54 -11.11 -6.11 -16.31
C HIS A 54 -11.11 -7.57 -15.85
N ASN A 55 -10.21 -7.93 -14.94
CA ASN A 55 -10.07 -9.31 -14.43
C ASN A 55 -10.75 -9.55 -13.09
N GLY A 56 -11.27 -8.52 -12.44
CA GLY A 56 -11.93 -8.57 -11.14
C GLY A 56 -13.36 -8.03 -11.17
N ARG A 57 -13.99 -7.97 -10.00
CA ARG A 57 -15.33 -7.38 -9.85
C ARG A 57 -15.33 -5.98 -9.25
N LEU A 58 -14.19 -5.55 -8.70
CA LEU A 58 -14.06 -4.24 -8.05
C LEU A 58 -13.51 -3.22 -9.04
N PRO A 59 -14.07 -2.00 -9.09
CA PRO A 59 -13.46 -0.91 -9.83
C PRO A 59 -12.08 -0.59 -9.25
N ALA A 60 -11.11 -0.39 -10.14
CA ALA A 60 -9.76 0.00 -9.79
C ALA A 60 -9.38 1.30 -10.48
N THR A 61 -8.71 2.20 -9.76
CA THR A 61 -8.17 3.45 -10.33
C THR A 61 -6.78 3.74 -9.79
N ASN A 62 -6.03 4.60 -10.48
CA ASN A 62 -4.86 5.24 -9.87
C ASN A 62 -5.33 6.19 -8.76
N GLY A 63 -4.58 6.24 -7.67
CA GLY A 63 -4.82 7.16 -6.57
C GLY A 63 -4.68 8.60 -7.07
N ILE A 64 -5.64 9.42 -6.70
CA ILE A 64 -5.63 10.87 -6.95
C ILE A 64 -5.47 11.55 -5.59
N ASP A 65 -4.58 12.55 -5.54
CA ASP A 65 -4.36 13.30 -4.30
C ASP A 65 -5.67 13.89 -3.78
N GLY A 66 -5.93 13.67 -2.50
CA GLY A 66 -7.12 14.20 -1.85
C GLY A 66 -8.39 13.34 -2.01
N THR A 67 -8.39 12.28 -2.82
CA THR A 67 -9.51 11.34 -2.91
C THR A 67 -9.77 10.68 -1.56
N VAL A 68 -11.04 10.59 -1.15
CA VAL A 68 -11.44 9.78 0.01
C VAL A 68 -11.65 8.35 -0.45
N ILE A 69 -11.03 7.38 0.24
CA ILE A 69 -11.16 5.96 -0.10
C ILE A 69 -12.57 5.45 0.18
N GLU A 70 -13.05 4.53 -0.65
CA GLU A 70 -14.38 3.94 -0.53
C GLU A 70 -14.28 2.41 -0.39
N ASN A 71 -15.26 1.81 0.29
CA ASN A 71 -15.39 0.35 0.32
C ASN A 71 -15.66 -0.17 -1.10
N GLY A 72 -15.17 -1.37 -1.41
CA GLY A 72 -15.39 -2.00 -2.71
C GLY A 72 -14.60 -1.36 -3.85
N ARG A 73 -13.53 -0.62 -3.53
CA ARG A 73 -12.66 0.01 -4.53
C ARG A 73 -11.19 -0.33 -4.32
N ILE A 74 -10.47 -0.42 -5.43
CA ILE A 74 -9.02 -0.61 -5.48
C ILE A 74 -8.36 0.70 -5.93
N TYR A 75 -7.33 1.14 -5.20
CA TYR A 75 -6.55 2.33 -5.52
C TYR A 75 -5.07 1.97 -5.68
N PHE A 76 -4.51 2.24 -6.85
CA PHE A 76 -3.10 2.02 -7.13
C PHE A 76 -2.25 3.24 -6.84
N ALA A 77 -1.01 3.02 -6.43
CA ALA A 77 -0.01 4.07 -6.45
C ALA A 77 0.30 4.47 -7.90
N PRO A 78 0.17 5.76 -8.26
CA PRO A 78 0.54 6.18 -9.61
C PRO A 78 2.06 6.08 -9.83
N PRO A 79 2.50 5.95 -11.09
CA PRO A 79 3.93 5.99 -11.43
C PRO A 79 4.64 7.22 -10.84
N ASP A 80 5.89 7.04 -10.42
CA ASP A 80 6.76 8.09 -9.85
C ASP A 80 6.22 8.82 -8.60
N ARG A 81 5.23 8.24 -7.90
CA ARG A 81 4.64 8.85 -6.68
C ARG A 81 4.34 7.81 -5.60
N HIS A 82 4.72 8.10 -4.36
CA HIS A 82 4.27 7.28 -3.24
C HIS A 82 2.77 7.49 -2.99
N LEU A 83 2.07 6.39 -2.69
CA LEU A 83 0.69 6.42 -2.21
C LEU A 83 0.69 6.32 -0.69
N LEU A 84 0.05 7.28 -0.02
CA LEU A 84 -0.20 7.26 1.41
C LEU A 84 -1.67 7.54 1.66
N VAL A 85 -2.12 7.29 2.88
CA VAL A 85 -3.46 7.64 3.35
C VAL A 85 -3.40 8.26 4.74
N ASP A 86 -4.30 9.19 5.04
CA ASP A 86 -4.44 9.75 6.38
C ASP A 86 -5.51 9.04 7.23
N LYS A 87 -5.64 9.44 8.50
CA LYS A 87 -6.61 8.88 9.44
C LYS A 87 -8.08 9.09 9.05
N HIS A 88 -8.35 9.98 8.09
CA HIS A 88 -9.68 10.26 7.57
C HIS A 88 -9.98 9.47 6.30
N GLY A 89 -9.02 8.68 5.80
CA GLY A 89 -9.15 7.95 4.54
C GLY A 89 -8.84 8.80 3.32
N LYS A 90 -8.18 9.95 3.48
CA LYS A 90 -7.79 10.79 2.34
C LYS A 90 -6.46 10.31 1.77
N LEU A 91 -6.45 10.00 0.48
CA LEU A 91 -5.24 9.63 -0.27
C LEU A 91 -4.29 10.82 -0.40
N GLN A 92 -3.00 10.51 -0.39
CA GLN A 92 -1.91 11.44 -0.61
C GLN A 92 -0.96 10.83 -1.63
N THR A 93 -0.79 11.50 -2.78
CA THR A 93 0.13 11.04 -3.84
C THR A 93 1.34 11.94 -3.92
N LEU A 94 2.46 11.48 -3.36
CA LEU A 94 3.59 12.33 -3.02
C LEU A 94 4.82 12.01 -3.87
N ARG A 95 5.45 13.05 -4.43
CA ARG A 95 6.75 12.93 -5.10
C ARG A 95 7.91 13.13 -4.12
N GLY A 96 7.93 12.30 -3.07
CA GLY A 96 9.00 12.24 -2.05
C GLY A 96 10.28 11.55 -2.55
N PRO A 97 11.39 11.55 -1.80
CA PRO A 97 12.59 10.78 -2.19
C PRO A 97 12.26 9.28 -2.30
N HIS A 98 12.97 8.56 -3.16
CA HIS A 98 12.88 7.11 -3.23
C HIS A 98 13.13 6.48 -1.85
N GLU A 99 12.39 5.42 -1.57
CA GLU A 99 12.58 4.55 -0.41
C GLU A 99 12.78 3.13 -0.92
N ASN A 100 13.74 2.38 -0.35
CA ASN A 100 14.13 1.07 -0.87
C ASN A 100 14.46 1.10 -2.38
N CYS A 101 15.08 2.21 -2.82
CA CYS A 101 15.38 2.51 -4.23
C CYS A 101 14.16 2.58 -5.17
N SER A 102 12.94 2.68 -4.62
CA SER A 102 11.69 2.68 -5.39
C SER A 102 10.80 3.90 -5.12
N ARG A 103 9.99 4.25 -6.13
CA ARG A 103 8.89 5.22 -6.06
C ARG A 103 7.90 4.90 -7.18
N PRO A 104 6.75 4.26 -6.88
CA PRO A 104 6.20 4.02 -5.55
C PRO A 104 6.96 2.94 -4.75
N ALA A 105 7.00 3.12 -3.43
CA ALA A 105 7.53 2.15 -2.47
C ALA A 105 6.40 1.68 -1.55
N ILE A 106 6.48 0.44 -1.07
CA ILE A 106 5.45 -0.27 -0.31
C ILE A 106 5.42 0.21 1.14
N ASP A 107 6.61 0.35 1.77
CA ASP A 107 6.75 0.74 3.17
C ASP A 107 6.00 2.05 3.53
N PRO A 108 6.08 3.15 2.74
CA PRO A 108 5.29 4.36 2.97
C PRO A 108 3.78 4.13 3.07
N LEU A 109 3.22 3.33 2.16
CA LEU A 109 1.79 3.02 2.16
C LEU A 109 1.44 2.29 3.45
N PHE A 110 2.17 1.22 3.76
CA PHE A 110 1.88 0.35 4.90
C PHE A 110 1.99 1.11 6.22
N ARG A 111 3.04 1.93 6.40
CA ARG A 111 3.18 2.77 7.60
C ARG A 111 2.03 3.77 7.73
N SER A 112 1.58 4.37 6.63
CA SER A 112 0.46 5.33 6.67
C SER A 112 -0.87 4.65 7.03
N VAL A 113 -1.13 3.47 6.50
CA VAL A 113 -2.32 2.65 6.81
C VAL A 113 -2.28 2.17 8.26
N ALA A 114 -1.14 1.66 8.73
CA ALA A 114 -0.94 1.28 10.12
C ALA A 114 -1.24 2.43 11.09
N LEU A 115 -0.69 3.62 10.81
CA LEU A 115 -0.88 4.80 11.66
C LEU A 115 -2.32 5.31 11.66
N GLY A 116 -2.98 5.33 10.49
CA GLY A 116 -4.34 5.83 10.31
C GLY A 116 -5.41 4.89 10.86
N PHE A 117 -5.21 3.57 10.73
CA PHE A 117 -6.26 2.57 10.94
C PHE A 117 -5.98 1.57 12.07
N GLY A 118 -4.76 1.51 12.61
CA GLY A 118 -4.46 0.69 13.79
C GLY A 118 -4.74 -0.80 13.55
N GLU A 119 -5.50 -1.40 14.46
CA GLU A 119 -5.97 -2.79 14.40
C GLU A 119 -6.79 -3.13 13.14
N ARG A 120 -7.34 -2.10 12.48
CA ARG A 120 -8.11 -2.24 11.24
C ARG A 120 -7.22 -2.33 10.00
N SER A 121 -5.92 -2.06 10.13
CA SER A 121 -4.98 -2.21 9.02
C SER A 121 -4.74 -3.69 8.70
N VAL A 122 -4.70 -4.01 7.42
CA VAL A 122 -4.24 -5.29 6.90
C VAL A 122 -3.13 -5.02 5.88
N GLY A 123 -1.92 -5.52 6.13
CA GLY A 123 -0.80 -5.43 5.20
C GLY A 123 -0.60 -6.77 4.49
N VAL A 124 -0.39 -6.74 3.18
CA VAL A 124 -0.26 -7.93 2.33
C VAL A 124 1.00 -7.80 1.47
N VAL A 125 2.02 -8.62 1.71
CA VAL A 125 3.23 -8.67 0.86
C VAL A 125 3.14 -9.83 -0.10
N LEU A 126 3.20 -9.56 -1.40
CA LEU A 126 3.18 -10.56 -2.46
C LEU A 126 4.58 -10.78 -3.05
N SER A 127 4.66 -11.63 -4.08
CA SER A 127 5.86 -11.89 -4.87
C SER A 127 6.63 -10.61 -5.22
N GLY A 128 7.95 -10.70 -5.07
CA GLY A 128 8.86 -9.61 -5.41
C GLY A 128 10.29 -9.78 -4.88
N GLY A 129 11.17 -8.93 -5.39
CA GLY A 129 12.59 -8.91 -5.01
C GLY A 129 12.91 -8.00 -3.82
N LEU A 130 14.03 -8.27 -3.15
CA LEU A 130 14.53 -7.47 -2.03
C LEU A 130 13.57 -7.47 -0.81
N ASN A 131 13.43 -6.34 -0.11
CA ASN A 131 12.85 -6.28 1.23
C ASN A 131 11.79 -5.18 1.44
N ASP A 132 11.41 -4.41 0.41
CA ASP A 132 10.36 -3.39 0.55
C ASP A 132 9.03 -4.02 0.98
N GLY A 133 8.32 -3.35 1.87
CA GLY A 133 7.12 -3.84 2.53
C GLY A 133 7.42 -4.52 3.88
N SER A 134 8.65 -4.95 4.16
CA SER A 134 8.98 -5.62 5.43
C SER A 134 8.86 -4.67 6.64
N ALA A 135 9.40 -3.46 6.54
CA ALA A 135 9.34 -2.49 7.63
C ALA A 135 7.91 -1.93 7.80
N GLY A 136 7.20 -1.77 6.70
CA GLY A 136 5.79 -1.41 6.66
C GLY A 136 4.90 -2.47 7.29
N LEU A 137 5.14 -3.75 7.00
CA LEU A 137 4.35 -4.86 7.55
C LEU A 137 4.61 -5.02 9.05
N ARG A 138 5.86 -4.79 9.47
CA ARG A 138 6.20 -4.65 10.90
C ARG A 138 5.45 -3.50 11.54
N ALA A 139 5.31 -2.35 10.88
CA ALA A 139 4.51 -1.23 11.38
C ALA A 139 3.03 -1.59 11.51
N VAL A 140 2.44 -2.30 10.52
CA VAL A 140 1.07 -2.85 10.61
C VAL A 140 0.92 -3.72 11.85
N LYS A 141 1.85 -4.68 12.05
CA LYS A 141 1.82 -5.58 13.22
C LYS A 141 1.93 -4.81 14.53
N LEU A 142 2.89 -3.90 14.62
CA LEU A 142 3.09 -3.01 15.75
C LEU A 142 1.97 -2.00 15.93
N CYS A 143 1.03 -1.86 15.00
CA CYS A 143 -0.20 -1.08 15.18
C CYS A 143 -1.42 -1.97 15.50
N GLY A 144 -1.19 -3.27 15.74
CA GLY A 144 -2.22 -4.24 16.10
C GLY A 144 -2.97 -4.82 14.90
N GLY A 145 -2.59 -4.42 13.69
CA GLY A 145 -3.16 -4.87 12.42
C GLY A 145 -2.80 -6.31 12.08
N THR A 146 -3.34 -6.77 10.95
CA THR A 146 -3.16 -8.13 10.44
C THR A 146 -2.13 -8.14 9.33
N THR A 147 -1.24 -9.14 9.35
CA THR A 147 -0.14 -9.29 8.40
C THR A 147 -0.33 -10.55 7.57
N VAL A 148 -0.34 -10.39 6.26
CA VAL A 148 -0.50 -11.47 5.28
C VAL A 148 0.71 -11.43 4.36
N ILE A 149 1.19 -12.61 3.97
CA ILE A 149 2.15 -12.75 2.88
C ILE A 149 1.66 -13.81 1.90
N GLN A 150 2.09 -13.68 0.64
CA GLN A 150 2.10 -14.81 -0.27
C GLN A 150 3.08 -15.87 0.24
N ASP A 151 2.68 -17.14 0.16
CA ASP A 151 3.55 -18.26 0.48
C ASP A 151 4.81 -18.19 -0.38
N PRO A 152 6.02 -18.17 0.21
CA PRO A 152 7.27 -18.13 -0.55
C PRO A 152 7.41 -19.25 -1.59
N SER A 153 6.80 -20.41 -1.37
CA SER A 153 6.83 -21.53 -2.32
C SER A 153 5.87 -21.36 -3.52
N ASP A 154 4.88 -20.49 -3.40
CA ASP A 154 3.93 -20.10 -4.44
C ASP A 154 4.38 -18.82 -5.19
N ALA A 155 5.25 -18.02 -4.57
CA ALA A 155 5.75 -16.79 -5.14
C ALA A 155 6.75 -17.03 -6.28
N ILE A 156 6.56 -16.36 -7.42
CA ILE A 156 7.54 -16.37 -8.53
C ILE A 156 8.88 -15.79 -8.08
N PHE A 157 8.85 -14.76 -7.23
CA PHE A 157 9.99 -14.20 -6.54
C PHE A 157 9.70 -14.16 -5.04
N ASP A 158 10.41 -14.99 -4.29
CA ASP A 158 10.15 -15.28 -2.87
C ASP A 158 10.79 -14.30 -1.88
N SER A 159 11.70 -13.44 -2.37
CA SER A 159 12.57 -12.64 -1.51
C SER A 159 11.79 -11.64 -0.64
N MET A 160 10.80 -10.95 -1.18
CA MET A 160 9.96 -10.02 -0.41
C MET A 160 9.16 -10.74 0.69
N PRO A 161 8.38 -11.81 0.39
CA PRO A 161 7.72 -12.61 1.42
C PRO A 161 8.68 -13.16 2.49
N LEU A 162 9.82 -13.73 2.10
CA LEU A 162 10.82 -14.26 3.04
C LEU A 162 11.39 -13.16 3.95
N ASN A 163 11.69 -11.98 3.40
CA ASN A 163 12.14 -10.85 4.20
C ASN A 163 11.06 -10.37 5.17
N ALA A 164 9.80 -10.35 4.76
CA ALA A 164 8.69 -10.03 5.65
C ALA A 164 8.60 -11.01 6.83
N MET A 165 8.69 -12.33 6.57
CA MET A 165 8.69 -13.37 7.62
C MET A 165 9.83 -13.20 8.63
N ARG A 166 11.03 -12.84 8.16
CA ARG A 166 12.21 -12.65 9.02
C ARG A 166 12.09 -11.44 9.93
N ASN A 167 11.30 -10.42 9.55
CA ASN A 167 11.29 -9.12 10.21
C ASN A 167 10.03 -8.82 11.03
N THR A 168 8.96 -9.60 10.87
CA THR A 168 7.74 -9.46 11.67
C THR A 168 6.98 -10.77 11.79
N THR A 169 6.18 -10.91 12.85
CA THR A 169 5.22 -12.01 12.96
C THR A 169 4.17 -11.91 11.85
N ILE A 170 3.98 -13.01 11.12
CA ILE A 170 2.99 -13.15 10.06
C ILE A 170 1.75 -13.84 10.62
N ASP A 171 0.56 -13.30 10.34
CA ASP A 171 -0.71 -13.90 10.74
C ASP A 171 -1.19 -14.95 9.72
N TYR A 172 -0.95 -14.70 8.43
CA TYR A 172 -1.34 -15.59 7.34
C TYR A 172 -0.23 -15.70 6.29
N CYS A 173 0.19 -16.92 5.99
CA CYS A 173 1.09 -17.28 4.89
C CYS A 173 0.28 -18.19 3.97
N LEU A 174 -0.10 -17.71 2.79
CA LEU A 174 -1.10 -18.37 1.93
C LEU A 174 -0.68 -18.31 0.46
N PRO A 175 -1.00 -19.31 -0.37
CA PRO A 175 -0.85 -19.19 -1.81
C PRO A 175 -1.77 -18.09 -2.36
N ALA A 176 -1.42 -17.48 -3.49
CA ALA A 176 -2.20 -16.39 -4.10
C ALA A 176 -3.66 -16.79 -4.37
N SER A 177 -3.91 -18.08 -4.66
CA SER A 177 -5.23 -18.69 -4.86
C SER A 177 -6.13 -18.67 -3.62
N GLU A 178 -5.60 -18.39 -2.43
CA GLU A 178 -6.37 -18.34 -1.18
C GLU A 178 -6.44 -16.94 -0.57
N ILE A 179 -5.49 -16.07 -0.89
CA ILE A 179 -5.40 -14.72 -0.31
C ILE A 179 -6.69 -13.94 -0.53
N GLY A 180 -7.27 -13.91 -1.74
CA GLY A 180 -8.48 -13.14 -2.02
C GLY A 180 -9.69 -13.57 -1.18
N SER A 181 -9.87 -14.88 -1.01
CA SER A 181 -10.89 -15.43 -0.10
C SER A 181 -10.65 -15.01 1.36
N GLN A 182 -9.39 -14.99 1.79
CA GLN A 182 -9.02 -14.59 3.15
C GLN A 182 -9.21 -13.10 3.38
N LEU A 183 -8.88 -12.24 2.40
CA LEU A 183 -9.15 -10.81 2.49
C LEU A 183 -10.66 -10.55 2.62
N SER A 184 -11.49 -11.30 1.90
CA SER A 184 -12.95 -11.18 1.97
C SER A 184 -13.50 -11.52 3.35
N LYS A 185 -12.99 -12.60 3.98
CA LYS A 185 -13.32 -12.94 5.38
C LYS A 185 -12.91 -11.83 6.35
N LEU A 186 -11.70 -11.29 6.19
CA LEU A 186 -11.19 -10.21 7.05
C LEU A 186 -12.01 -8.92 6.89
N ALA A 187 -12.47 -8.59 5.68
CA ALA A 187 -13.24 -7.38 5.40
C ALA A 187 -14.60 -7.35 6.15
N GLN A 188 -15.19 -8.53 6.35
CA GLN A 188 -16.44 -8.68 7.11
C GLN A 188 -16.24 -8.58 8.63
N GLN A 189 -15.01 -8.68 9.11
CA GLN A 189 -14.69 -8.69 10.53
C GLN A 189 -14.21 -7.32 11.00
N ARG A 190 -14.97 -6.72 11.93
CA ARG A 190 -14.47 -5.58 12.71
C ARG A 190 -13.58 -6.12 13.83
N PRO A 191 -12.27 -5.79 13.84
CA PRO A 191 -11.39 -6.28 14.89
C PRO A 191 -11.82 -5.69 16.24
N ALA A 192 -11.79 -6.51 17.29
CA ALA A 192 -11.94 -6.00 18.64
C ALA A 192 -10.84 -4.96 18.92
N LYS A 193 -11.21 -3.87 19.59
CA LYS A 193 -10.26 -2.84 20.01
C LYS A 193 -9.29 -3.49 21.00
N LYS A 194 -8.08 -3.80 20.54
CA LYS A 194 -7.02 -4.29 21.44
C LYS A 194 -6.67 -3.15 22.40
N PRO A 195 -6.55 -3.40 23.72
CA PRO A 195 -5.92 -2.44 24.61
C PRO A 195 -4.57 -2.04 24.01
N ALA A 196 -4.14 -0.78 24.19
CA ALA A 196 -2.91 -0.27 23.61
C ALA A 196 -1.71 -1.07 24.14
N SER A 197 -1.40 -2.19 23.49
CA SER A 197 -0.28 -3.07 23.81
C SER A 197 1.03 -2.56 23.20
N ILE A 198 0.95 -1.45 22.47
CA ILE A 198 2.03 -0.88 21.70
C ILE A 198 2.57 0.31 22.48
N PRO A 199 3.87 0.33 22.80
CA PRO A 199 4.48 1.47 23.45
C PRO A 199 4.19 2.76 22.65
N PRO A 200 3.71 3.84 23.29
CA PRO A 200 3.45 5.12 22.61
C PRO A 200 4.63 5.64 21.78
N THR A 201 5.84 5.31 22.21
CA THR A 201 7.11 5.59 21.51
C THR A 201 7.17 4.97 20.12
N THR A 202 6.66 3.73 19.95
CA THR A 202 6.63 3.02 18.66
C THR A 202 5.73 3.71 17.66
N ARG A 203 4.51 4.09 18.09
CA ARG A 203 3.57 4.81 17.22
C ARG A 203 4.11 6.19 16.84
N GLN A 204 4.78 6.88 17.76
CA GLN A 204 5.45 8.15 17.49
C GLN A 204 6.60 7.98 16.48
N GLN A 205 7.37 6.89 16.54
CA GLN A 205 8.43 6.62 15.56
C GLN A 205 7.85 6.44 14.15
N ILE A 206 6.82 5.61 13.98
CA ILE A 206 6.13 5.42 12.70
C ILE A 206 5.57 6.75 12.18
N ALA A 207 4.95 7.54 13.06
CA ALA A 207 4.42 8.86 12.71
C ALA A 207 5.53 9.82 12.23
N ARG A 208 6.72 9.78 12.86
CA ARG A 208 7.87 10.58 12.42
C ARG A 208 8.36 10.16 11.04
N GLU A 209 8.39 8.86 10.73
CA GLU A 209 8.78 8.36 9.40
C GLU A 209 7.80 8.85 8.31
N VAL A 210 6.50 8.70 8.54
CA VAL A 210 5.46 9.21 7.65
C VAL A 210 5.55 10.74 7.50
N ALA A 211 5.80 11.46 8.59
CA ALA A 211 5.98 12.92 8.55
C ALA A 211 7.22 13.35 7.76
N LYS A 212 8.33 12.61 7.86
CA LYS A 212 9.55 12.85 7.07
C LYS A 212 9.28 12.72 5.57
N ILE A 213 8.55 11.69 5.15
CA ILE A 213 8.16 11.48 3.73
C ILE A 213 7.36 12.69 3.24
N ARG A 214 6.30 13.06 3.97
CA ARG A 214 5.45 14.24 3.67
C ARG A 214 6.24 15.53 3.59
N HIS A 215 7.14 15.76 4.55
CA HIS A 215 7.96 16.96 4.60
C HIS A 215 8.95 17.04 3.43
N ARG A 216 9.63 15.93 3.11
CA ARG A 216 10.59 15.89 2.00
C ARG A 216 9.89 16.06 0.65
N ALA A 217 8.71 15.47 0.45
CA ALA A 217 7.90 15.67 -0.75
C ALA A 217 7.59 17.16 -0.97
N ARG A 218 7.07 17.86 0.05
CA ARG A 218 6.79 19.31 -0.04
C ARG A 218 8.01 20.13 -0.45
N ARG A 219 9.20 19.83 0.08
CA ARG A 219 10.43 20.54 -0.29
C ARG A 219 10.84 20.30 -1.74
N LEU A 220 10.68 19.07 -2.23
CA LEU A 220 10.99 18.72 -3.63
C LEU A 220 10.03 19.40 -4.60
N ASP A 221 8.73 19.46 -4.28
CA ASP A 221 7.74 20.16 -5.10
C ASP A 221 8.07 21.67 -5.18
N SER A 222 8.36 22.31 -4.04
CA SER A 222 8.78 23.73 -4.03
C SER A 222 10.12 23.98 -4.73
N ALA A 223 11.05 23.03 -4.72
CA ALA A 223 12.31 23.14 -5.45
C ALA A 223 12.13 22.95 -6.97
N GLY A 224 11.26 22.02 -7.37
CA GLY A 224 10.88 21.80 -8.77
C GLY A 224 10.16 23.01 -9.36
N ASP A 225 9.21 23.61 -8.63
CA ASP A 225 8.50 24.82 -9.05
C ASP A 225 9.46 26.00 -9.22
N ARG A 226 10.38 26.21 -8.27
CA ARG A 226 11.43 27.24 -8.40
C ARG A 226 12.34 27.02 -9.61
N ARG A 227 12.77 25.78 -9.89
CA ARG A 227 13.58 25.49 -11.10
C ARG A 227 12.80 25.78 -12.38
N ARG A 228 11.52 25.36 -12.47
CA ARG A 228 10.67 25.64 -13.64
C ARG A 228 10.48 27.14 -13.89
N ARG A 229 10.29 27.92 -12.82
CA ARG A 229 10.21 29.39 -12.90
C ARG A 229 11.52 30.05 -13.31
N MET A 230 12.66 29.48 -12.93
CA MET A 230 13.99 30.00 -13.32
C MET A 230 14.42 29.61 -14.74
N THR A 231 13.93 28.50 -15.29
CA THR A 231 14.29 28.03 -16.64
C THR A 231 13.41 28.60 -17.76
N GLY A 232 12.45 29.48 -17.47
CA GLY A 232 11.74 30.24 -18.50
C GLY A 232 11.03 29.39 -19.58
N ALA A 233 10.53 28.20 -19.25
CA ALA A 233 9.72 27.42 -20.19
C ALA A 233 8.31 28.00 -20.23
N THR A 234 8.14 29.07 -21.00
CA THR A 234 6.85 29.50 -21.53
C THR A 234 6.36 28.38 -22.44
N VAL A 235 5.35 27.62 -21.99
CA VAL A 235 4.54 26.82 -22.91
C VAL A 235 3.74 27.83 -23.70
N ILE A 236 4.11 28.01 -24.97
CA ILE A 236 3.32 28.74 -25.95
C ILE A 236 2.34 27.71 -26.50
N ASP A 237 1.04 28.03 -26.41
CA ASP A 237 -0.09 27.27 -26.97
C ASP A 237 0.03 27.07 -28.49
#